data_AF-A0A1A7BFA6-F1
#
_entry.id   AF-A0A1A7BFA6-F1
#
_cell.length_a   1.000
_cell.length_b   1.000
_cell.length_c   1.000
_cell.angle_alpha   90.00
_cell.angle_beta   90.00
_cell.angle_gamma   90.00
#
_symmetry.space_group_name_H-M   'P 1'
#
loop_
_entity.id
_entity.type
_entity.pdbx_description
1 polymer ?
#
loop_
_entity_poly.entity_id
_entity_poly.type
_entity_poly.pdbx_seq_one_letter_code
_entity_poly.pdbx_strand_id
1 'polypeptide(L)'
;MTEQETPPSTPWLRKLVIPGLIGGVAGFTASFALMRFIDSETVGGLDTSATVAALVGALYLLAAFSILVGTANPGLGARFLNVEDADELREQKRVLLYSGGAMLLWGIALLALALAAPDGPLPQGVALVLGGGGLVLGTAFSVLVYRGSDELMLAVNLEASALTYGLVLLVVGFWAMLAHLGYVTGPQPLDLLTTFYVLVLVASFVVIGRRGMLAIR
;
A
#
# COMPACT_ATOMS: atom_id res chain seq x y z
N MET A 1 -35.80 -25.76 -26.04
CA MET A 1 -35.64 -24.48 -25.34
C MET A 1 -35.11 -24.82 -23.95
N THR A 2 -33.80 -24.74 -23.75
CA THR A 2 -33.17 -25.00 -22.46
C THR A 2 -33.22 -23.69 -21.66
N GLU A 3 -34.01 -23.69 -20.59
CA GLU A 3 -34.00 -22.61 -19.59
C GLU A 3 -32.58 -22.42 -19.08
N GLN A 4 -32.01 -21.23 -19.31
CA GLN A 4 -30.84 -20.77 -18.61
C GLN A 4 -31.29 -20.40 -17.18
N GLU A 5 -31.06 -21.29 -16.22
CA GLU A 5 -31.11 -20.94 -14.81
C GLU A 5 -30.08 -19.83 -14.55
N THR A 6 -30.57 -18.65 -14.22
CA THR A 6 -29.72 -17.55 -13.75
C THR A 6 -29.17 -17.95 -12.37
N PRO A 7 -27.85 -17.95 -12.15
CA PRO A 7 -27.32 -18.28 -10.83
C PRO A 7 -27.84 -17.26 -9.81
N PRO A 8 -28.18 -17.70 -8.58
CA PRO A 8 -28.72 -16.80 -7.57
C PRO A 8 -27.72 -15.70 -7.28
N SER A 9 -28.15 -14.45 -7.43
CA SER A 9 -27.33 -13.27 -7.17
C SER A 9 -26.82 -13.36 -5.74
N THR A 10 -25.53 -13.64 -5.58
CA THR A 10 -24.90 -13.49 -4.27
C THR A 10 -25.02 -12.00 -3.93
N PRO A 11 -25.64 -11.63 -2.80
CA PRO A 11 -25.95 -10.24 -2.55
C PRO A 11 -24.63 -9.46 -2.53
N TRP A 12 -24.53 -8.45 -3.39
CA TRP A 12 -23.41 -7.51 -3.54
C TRP A 12 -22.77 -7.10 -2.20
N LEU A 13 -23.60 -7.01 -1.15
CA LEU A 13 -23.19 -6.82 0.24
C LEU A 13 -22.13 -7.84 0.70
N ARG A 14 -22.30 -9.14 0.46
CA ARG A 14 -21.33 -10.17 0.88
C ARG A 14 -20.00 -10.05 0.14
N LYS A 15 -20.01 -9.72 -1.16
CA LYS A 15 -18.78 -9.68 -1.96
C LYS A 15 -17.96 -8.40 -1.76
N LEU A 16 -18.55 -7.28 -1.30
CA LEU A 16 -17.81 -6.07 -0.92
C LEU A 16 -17.59 -5.90 0.59
N VAL A 17 -18.63 -6.13 1.40
CA VAL A 17 -18.55 -5.85 2.84
C VAL A 17 -17.67 -6.87 3.54
N ILE A 18 -17.65 -8.14 3.10
CA ILE A 18 -16.81 -9.15 3.77
C ILE A 18 -15.31 -8.86 3.54
N PRO A 19 -14.79 -8.67 2.31
CA PRO A 19 -13.39 -8.29 2.12
C PRO A 19 -13.04 -6.96 2.78
N GLY A 20 -13.96 -5.98 2.72
CA GLY A 20 -13.79 -4.69 3.40
C GLY A 20 -13.68 -4.84 4.92
N LEU A 21 -14.52 -5.67 5.54
CA LEU A 21 -14.46 -5.96 6.98
C LEU A 21 -13.20 -6.76 7.34
N ILE A 22 -12.81 -7.75 6.54
CA ILE A 22 -11.57 -8.51 6.77
C ILE A 22 -10.36 -7.58 6.71
N GLY A 23 -10.28 -6.73 5.68
CA GLY A 23 -9.23 -5.71 5.55
C GLY A 23 -9.26 -4.71 6.70
N GLY A 24 -10.45 -4.26 7.10
CA GLY A 24 -10.63 -3.35 8.23
C GLY A 24 -10.18 -3.94 9.57
N VAL A 25 -10.56 -5.20 9.86
CA VAL A 25 -10.13 -5.92 11.07
C VAL A 25 -8.62 -6.16 11.05
N ALA A 26 -8.06 -6.58 9.92
CA ALA A 26 -6.62 -6.80 9.79
C ALA A 26 -5.83 -5.49 9.98
N GLY A 27 -6.27 -4.41 9.33
CA GLY A 27 -5.68 -3.07 9.47
C GLY A 27 -5.79 -2.52 10.89
N PHE A 28 -6.95 -2.66 11.54
CA PHE A 28 -7.15 -2.26 12.93
C PHE A 28 -6.24 -3.06 13.87
N THR A 29 -6.16 -4.38 13.70
CA THR A 29 -5.33 -5.24 14.54
C THR A 29 -3.85 -4.91 14.38
N ALA A 30 -3.38 -4.74 13.14
CA ALA A 30 -2.00 -4.34 12.87
C ALA A 30 -1.68 -2.96 13.46
N SER A 31 -2.57 -1.98 13.29
CA SER A 31 -2.39 -0.64 13.85
C SER A 31 -2.39 -0.64 15.36
N PHE A 32 -3.33 -1.37 16.00
CA PHE A 32 -3.40 -1.50 17.45
C PHE A 32 -2.16 -2.17 18.02
N ALA A 33 -1.70 -3.27 17.42
CA ALA A 33 -0.49 -3.95 17.83
C ALA A 33 0.74 -3.04 17.70
N LEU A 34 0.84 -2.27 16.61
CA LEU A 34 1.94 -1.34 16.41
C LEU A 34 1.92 -0.19 17.42
N MET A 35 0.76 0.40 17.69
CA MET A 35 0.63 1.45 18.72
C MET A 35 1.04 0.91 20.10
N ARG A 36 0.61 -0.30 20.46
CA ARG A 36 1.04 -0.96 21.70
C ARG A 36 2.55 -1.20 21.77
N PHE A 37 3.18 -1.48 20.63
CA PHE A 37 4.63 -1.61 20.55
C PHE A 37 5.34 -0.24 20.69
N ILE A 38 4.83 0.79 20.03
CA ILE A 38 5.34 2.17 20.13
C ILE A 38 5.25 2.69 21.57
N ASP A 39 4.16 2.40 22.27
CA ASP A 39 3.94 2.81 23.67
C ASP A 39 4.69 1.94 24.69
N SER A 40 5.42 0.90 24.25
CA SER A 40 6.16 0.03 25.14
C SER A 40 7.44 0.70 25.67
N GLU A 41 7.97 0.19 26.80
CA GLU A 41 9.23 0.67 27.38
C GLU A 41 10.43 0.58 26.43
N THR A 42 10.37 -0.28 25.41
CA THR A 42 11.46 -0.44 24.43
C THR A 42 11.57 0.71 23.43
N VAL A 43 10.46 1.38 23.12
CA VAL A 43 10.42 2.52 22.19
C VAL A 43 10.24 3.82 22.97
N GLY A 44 9.39 3.84 24.00
CA GLY A 44 9.18 5.02 24.84
C GLY A 44 8.30 6.08 24.19
N GLY A 45 7.58 5.74 23.11
CA GLY A 45 6.77 6.65 22.30
C GLY A 45 7.54 7.23 21.11
N LEU A 46 6.79 7.62 20.07
CA LEU A 46 7.30 8.30 18.89
C LEU A 46 6.61 9.65 18.73
N ASP A 47 7.23 10.57 17.99
CA ASP A 47 6.55 11.79 17.58
C ASP A 47 5.39 11.48 16.61
N THR A 48 4.56 12.48 16.31
CA THR A 48 3.37 12.27 15.46
C THR A 48 3.75 11.85 14.04
N SER A 49 4.79 12.43 13.47
CA SER A 49 5.27 12.16 12.11
C SER A 49 5.79 10.73 11.97
N ALA A 50 6.64 10.28 12.90
CA ALA A 50 7.14 8.93 12.99
C ALA A 50 6.02 7.91 13.26
N THR A 51 5.06 8.24 14.12
CA THR A 51 3.89 7.37 14.36
C THR A 51 3.07 7.15 13.09
N VAL A 52 2.79 8.23 12.33
CA VAL A 52 2.05 8.13 11.06
C VAL A 52 2.86 7.33 10.03
N ALA A 53 4.17 7.57 9.91
CA ALA A 53 5.05 6.83 9.02
C ALA A 53 5.10 5.33 9.37
N ALA A 54 5.15 4.98 10.67
CA ALA A 54 5.11 3.60 11.14
C ALA A 54 3.80 2.90 10.75
N LEU A 55 2.65 3.57 10.93
CA LEU A 55 1.34 3.04 10.54
C LEU A 55 1.22 2.82 9.03
N VAL A 56 1.70 3.76 8.22
CA VAL A 56 1.73 3.61 6.75
C VAL A 56 2.70 2.49 6.34
N GLY A 57 3.87 2.40 6.97
CA GLY A 57 4.80 1.29 6.78
C GLY A 57 4.14 -0.06 7.06
N ALA A 58 3.41 -0.18 8.18
CA ALA A 58 2.67 -1.38 8.55
C ALA A 58 1.53 -1.72 7.55
N LEU A 59 0.85 -0.71 7.00
CA LEU A 59 -0.14 -0.92 5.93
C LEU A 59 0.51 -1.53 4.68
N TYR A 60 1.68 -1.03 4.28
CA TYR A 60 2.45 -1.60 3.18
C TYR A 60 2.91 -3.03 3.46
N LEU A 61 3.35 -3.33 4.69
CA LEU A 61 3.71 -4.68 5.10
C LEU A 61 2.51 -5.63 5.06
N LEU A 62 1.33 -5.18 5.51
CA LEU A 62 0.10 -5.97 5.47
C LEU A 62 -0.35 -6.25 4.03
N ALA A 63 -0.30 -5.23 3.17
CA ALA A 63 -0.61 -5.38 1.75
C ALA A 63 0.37 -6.34 1.07
N ALA A 64 1.68 -6.16 1.30
CA ALA A 64 2.72 -7.02 0.77
C ALA A 64 2.54 -8.48 1.22
N PHE A 65 2.29 -8.70 2.51
CA PHE A 65 2.02 -10.03 3.04
C PHE A 65 0.82 -10.69 2.36
N SER A 66 -0.28 -9.93 2.20
CA SER A 66 -1.49 -10.42 1.54
C SER A 66 -1.23 -10.82 0.08
N ILE A 67 -0.50 -9.99 -0.66
CA ILE A 67 -0.14 -10.26 -2.06
C ILE A 67 0.81 -11.46 -2.16
N LEU A 68 1.84 -11.53 -1.33
CA LEU A 68 2.84 -12.60 -1.37
C LEU A 68 2.23 -13.95 -0.97
N VAL A 69 1.36 -13.99 0.05
CA VAL A 69 0.62 -15.19 0.42
C VAL A 69 -0.32 -15.63 -0.70
N GLY A 70 -1.07 -14.70 -1.31
CA GLY A 70 -1.93 -14.98 -2.45
C GLY A 70 -1.16 -15.51 -3.66
N THR A 71 0.07 -15.03 -3.88
CA THR A 71 0.97 -15.46 -4.95
C THR A 71 1.58 -16.83 -4.67
N ALA A 72 1.89 -17.15 -3.41
CA ALA A 72 2.45 -18.43 -3.00
C ALA A 72 1.42 -19.57 -3.08
N ASN A 73 0.15 -19.27 -2.79
CA ASN A 73 -0.96 -20.22 -2.89
C ASN A 73 -2.09 -19.65 -3.76
N PRO A 74 -2.07 -19.90 -5.09
CA PRO A 74 -3.09 -19.41 -6.02
C PRO A 74 -4.51 -19.85 -5.69
N GLY A 75 -4.69 -21.00 -5.02
CA GLY A 75 -6.02 -21.46 -4.59
C GLY A 75 -6.61 -20.63 -3.43
N LEU A 76 -5.76 -20.18 -2.50
CA LEU A 76 -6.16 -19.21 -1.48
C LEU A 76 -6.27 -17.81 -2.06
N GLY A 77 -5.35 -17.45 -2.97
CA GLY A 77 -5.34 -16.18 -3.69
C GLY A 77 -6.61 -15.97 -4.49
N ALA A 78 -7.08 -16.94 -5.28
CA ALA A 78 -8.30 -16.82 -6.08
C ALA A 78 -9.54 -16.54 -5.21
N ARG A 79 -9.62 -17.17 -4.03
CA ARG A 79 -10.72 -16.95 -3.07
C ARG A 79 -10.62 -15.61 -2.34
N PHE A 80 -9.41 -15.16 -2.01
CA PHE A 80 -9.17 -13.94 -1.24
C PHE A 80 -9.20 -12.68 -2.13
N LEU A 81 -8.58 -12.77 -3.31
CA LEU A 81 -8.52 -11.71 -4.32
C LEU A 81 -9.76 -11.71 -5.24
N ASN A 82 -10.69 -12.64 -5.05
CA ASN A 82 -11.93 -12.77 -5.83
C ASN A 82 -11.65 -12.80 -7.35
N VAL A 83 -10.64 -13.58 -7.76
CA VAL A 83 -10.30 -13.78 -9.19
C VAL A 83 -11.09 -14.99 -9.68
N GLU A 84 -11.71 -14.86 -10.86
CA GLU A 84 -12.57 -15.91 -11.44
C GLU A 84 -11.78 -17.18 -11.79
N ASP A 85 -10.49 -17.03 -12.16
CA ASP A 85 -9.61 -18.15 -12.49
C ASP A 85 -8.27 -18.10 -11.74
N ALA A 86 -7.91 -19.20 -11.09
CA ALA A 86 -6.63 -19.34 -10.42
C ALA A 86 -5.44 -19.44 -11.40
N ASP A 87 -5.72 -19.73 -12.68
CA ASP A 87 -4.69 -19.79 -13.72
C ASP A 87 -4.21 -18.38 -14.13
N GLU A 88 -5.07 -17.34 -14.07
CA GLU A 88 -4.64 -15.94 -14.24
C GLU A 88 -3.59 -15.53 -13.20
N LEU A 89 -3.77 -15.96 -11.95
CA LEU A 89 -2.79 -15.73 -10.87
C LEU A 89 -1.47 -16.46 -11.11
N ARG A 90 -1.49 -17.59 -11.83
CA ARG A 90 -0.25 -18.32 -12.19
C ARG A 90 0.50 -17.61 -13.31
N GLU A 91 -0.21 -17.07 -14.29
CA GLU A 91 0.37 -16.28 -15.38
C GLU A 91 0.99 -14.98 -14.88
N GLN A 92 0.29 -14.27 -13.99
CA GLN A 92 0.76 -13.02 -13.40
C GLN A 92 1.67 -13.20 -12.18
N LYS A 93 1.99 -14.44 -11.79
CA LYS A 93 2.76 -14.77 -10.58
C LYS A 93 4.04 -13.94 -10.44
N ARG A 94 4.77 -13.75 -11.54
CA ARG A 94 6.03 -13.00 -11.54
C ARG A 94 5.81 -11.51 -11.25
N VAL A 95 4.77 -10.91 -11.84
CA VAL A 95 4.42 -9.51 -11.62
C VAL A 95 3.93 -9.30 -10.20
N LEU A 96 3.05 -10.18 -9.70
CA LEU A 96 2.57 -10.15 -8.32
C LEU A 96 3.69 -10.32 -7.29
N LEU A 97 4.66 -11.20 -7.56
CA LEU A 97 5.82 -11.39 -6.69
C LEU A 97 6.67 -10.10 -6.60
N TYR A 98 6.96 -9.46 -7.73
CA TYR A 98 7.73 -8.22 -7.73
C TYR A 98 6.94 -7.06 -7.11
N SER A 99 5.63 -6.95 -7.35
CA SER A 99 4.77 -5.94 -6.70
C SER A 99 4.71 -6.12 -5.18
N GLY A 100 4.49 -7.36 -4.72
CA GLY A 100 4.50 -7.69 -3.29
C GLY A 100 5.87 -7.46 -2.66
N GLY A 101 6.95 -7.80 -3.37
CA GLY A 101 8.32 -7.51 -2.93
C GLY A 101 8.63 -6.02 -2.84
N ALA A 102 8.19 -5.21 -3.82
CA ALA A 102 8.35 -3.76 -3.79
C ALA A 102 7.60 -3.14 -2.61
N MET A 103 6.33 -3.55 -2.40
CA MET A 103 5.54 -3.09 -1.26
C MET A 103 6.16 -3.50 0.08
N LEU A 104 6.72 -4.70 0.19
CA LEU A 104 7.43 -5.15 1.39
C LEU A 104 8.63 -4.26 1.67
N LEU A 105 9.48 -4.02 0.67
CA LEU A 105 10.69 -3.21 0.80
C LEU A 105 10.37 -1.76 1.19
N TRP A 106 9.33 -1.17 0.61
CA TRP A 106 8.88 0.17 0.96
C TRP A 106 8.24 0.24 2.36
N GLY A 107 7.49 -0.78 2.76
CA GLY A 107 6.96 -0.89 4.12
C GLY A 107 8.07 -0.99 5.17
N ILE A 108 9.08 -1.83 4.92
CA ILE A 108 10.28 -1.94 5.77
C ILE A 108 11.04 -0.61 5.80
N ALA A 109 11.21 0.05 4.66
CA ALA A 109 11.89 1.33 4.58
C ALA A 109 11.22 2.41 5.44
N LEU A 110 9.90 2.58 5.29
CA LEU A 110 9.14 3.55 6.10
C LEU A 110 9.17 3.21 7.59
N LEU A 111 8.99 1.94 7.94
CA LEU A 111 9.00 1.51 9.34
C LEU A 111 10.38 1.70 9.98
N ALA A 112 11.46 1.40 9.26
CA ALA A 112 12.82 1.60 9.73
C ALA A 112 13.15 3.09 9.93
N LEU A 113 12.70 3.96 9.01
CA LEU A 113 12.86 5.41 9.15
C LEU A 113 12.03 5.98 10.30
N ALA A 114 10.83 5.46 10.52
CA ALA A 114 9.99 5.85 11.66
C ALA A 114 10.58 5.44 13.01
N LEU A 115 11.27 4.29 13.07
CA LEU A 115 11.91 3.79 14.30
C LEU A 115 13.35 4.29 14.47
N ALA A 116 13.79 5.27 13.68
CA ALA A 116 15.15 5.80 13.76
C ALA A 116 15.38 6.61 15.06
N ALA A 117 16.57 6.48 15.63
CA ALA A 117 17.02 7.30 16.76
C ALA A 117 17.08 8.80 16.37
N PRO A 118 16.81 9.74 17.30
CA PRO A 118 16.77 9.53 18.75
C PRO A 118 15.45 9.02 19.32
N ASP A 119 14.34 9.17 18.60
CA ASP A 119 13.01 8.86 19.14
C ASP A 119 12.70 7.36 19.12
N GLY A 120 13.26 6.62 18.15
CA GLY A 120 13.11 5.18 18.06
C GLY A 120 14.36 4.38 18.45
N PRO A 121 14.22 3.05 18.62
CA PRO A 121 15.29 2.17 19.07
C PRO A 121 16.33 1.86 17.98
N LEU A 122 16.08 2.22 16.71
CA LEU A 122 16.93 1.83 15.59
C LEU A 122 18.06 2.85 15.37
N PRO A 123 19.35 2.43 15.35
CA PRO A 123 20.44 3.35 15.06
C PRO A 123 20.28 4.04 13.69
N GLN A 124 20.60 5.33 13.61
CA GLN A 124 20.41 6.14 12.38
C GLN A 124 21.07 5.52 11.14
N GLY A 125 22.27 4.96 11.28
CA GLY A 125 22.96 4.30 10.17
C GLY A 125 22.21 3.06 9.65
N VAL A 126 21.59 2.28 10.53
CA VAL A 126 20.78 1.12 10.14
C VAL A 126 19.48 1.58 9.49
N ALA A 127 18.82 2.60 10.05
CA ALA A 127 17.63 3.20 9.47
C ALA A 127 17.90 3.74 8.06
N LEU A 128 19.04 4.40 7.83
CA LEU A 128 19.44 4.89 6.52
C LEU A 128 19.66 3.74 5.51
N VAL A 129 20.33 2.67 5.92
CA VAL A 129 20.58 1.51 5.04
C VAL A 129 19.26 0.82 4.68
N LEU A 130 18.37 0.60 5.65
CA LEU A 130 17.07 -0.03 5.40
C LEU A 130 16.14 0.88 4.60
N GLY A 131 16.07 2.16 4.96
CA GLY A 131 15.27 3.17 4.27
C GLY A 131 15.72 3.39 2.83
N GLY A 132 16.99 3.74 2.65
CA GLY A 132 17.57 3.97 1.32
C GLY A 132 17.66 2.70 0.48
N GLY A 133 18.06 1.57 1.08
CA GLY A 133 18.12 0.28 0.41
C GLY A 133 16.75 -0.21 -0.04
N GLY A 134 15.73 -0.11 0.84
CA GLY A 134 14.36 -0.48 0.51
C GLY A 134 13.75 0.42 -0.56
N LEU A 135 14.05 1.72 -0.56
CA LEU A 135 13.67 2.65 -1.63
C LEU A 135 14.27 2.24 -2.98
N VAL A 136 15.59 2.03 -3.04
CA VAL A 136 16.30 1.69 -4.28
C VAL A 136 15.86 0.32 -4.81
N LEU A 137 15.84 -0.71 -3.95
CA LEU A 137 15.47 -2.06 -4.36
C LEU A 137 13.97 -2.17 -4.70
N GLY A 138 13.11 -1.51 -3.94
CA GLY A 138 11.68 -1.46 -4.24
C GLY A 138 11.40 -0.75 -5.57
N THR A 139 12.14 0.32 -5.89
CA THR A 139 12.08 0.96 -7.20
C THR A 139 12.56 0.04 -8.32
N ALA A 140 13.65 -0.70 -8.11
CA ALA A 140 14.13 -1.69 -9.07
C ALA A 140 13.06 -2.77 -9.34
N PHE A 141 12.37 -3.25 -8.31
CA PHE A 141 11.25 -4.20 -8.47
C PHE A 141 10.08 -3.56 -9.22
N SER A 142 9.76 -2.29 -8.93
CA SER A 142 8.72 -1.55 -9.66
C SER A 142 9.04 -1.42 -11.16
N VAL A 143 10.31 -1.26 -11.53
CA VAL A 143 10.74 -1.27 -12.95
C VAL A 143 10.52 -2.65 -13.58
N LEU A 144 10.78 -3.73 -12.85
CA LEU A 144 10.51 -5.09 -13.33
C LEU A 144 9.00 -5.35 -13.49
N VAL A 145 8.18 -4.85 -12.57
CA VAL A 145 6.70 -4.87 -12.67
C VAL A 145 6.25 -4.14 -13.93
N TYR A 146 6.75 -2.93 -14.16
CA TYR A 146 6.38 -2.11 -15.32
C TYR A 146 6.71 -2.83 -16.64
N ARG A 147 7.87 -3.49 -16.72
CA ARG A 147 8.27 -4.27 -17.91
C ARG A 147 7.48 -5.54 -18.12
N GLY A 148 6.89 -6.11 -17.06
CA GLY A 148 6.06 -7.30 -17.12
C GLY A 148 4.56 -7.02 -17.22
N SER A 149 4.16 -5.75 -17.24
CA SER A 149 2.75 -5.33 -17.31
C SER A 149 2.22 -5.45 -18.73
N ASP A 150 0.97 -5.90 -18.87
CA ASP A 150 0.25 -5.82 -20.14
C ASP A 150 -0.23 -4.39 -20.45
N GLU A 151 -0.92 -4.21 -21.59
CA GLU A 151 -1.41 -2.90 -22.04
C GLU A 151 -2.41 -2.27 -21.05
N LEU A 152 -3.28 -3.09 -20.44
CA LEU A 152 -4.28 -2.61 -19.48
C LEU A 152 -3.61 -2.16 -18.19
N MET A 153 -2.71 -2.97 -17.64
CA MET A 153 -1.93 -2.65 -16.44
C MET A 153 -1.07 -1.41 -16.64
N LEU A 154 -0.44 -1.26 -17.80
CA LEU A 154 0.37 -0.08 -18.13
C LEU A 154 -0.51 1.19 -18.20
N ALA A 155 -1.68 1.11 -18.83
CA ALA A 155 -2.63 2.22 -18.87
C ALA A 155 -3.12 2.62 -17.46
N VAL A 156 -3.42 1.63 -16.61
CA VAL A 156 -3.79 1.87 -15.20
C VAL A 156 -2.66 2.54 -14.44
N ASN A 157 -1.42 2.05 -14.58
CA ASN A 157 -0.25 2.62 -13.92
C ASN A 157 0.02 4.07 -14.36
N LEU A 158 -0.09 4.37 -15.65
CA LEU A 158 0.10 5.72 -16.17
C LEU A 158 -0.96 6.69 -15.64
N GLU A 159 -2.23 6.27 -15.63
CA GLU A 159 -3.32 7.10 -15.11
C GLU A 159 -3.20 7.31 -13.60
N ALA A 160 -2.85 6.26 -12.83
CA ALA A 160 -2.60 6.36 -11.39
C ALA A 160 -1.40 7.26 -11.09
N SER A 161 -0.33 7.19 -11.89
CA SER A 161 0.85 8.04 -11.75
C SER A 161 0.54 9.51 -12.03
N ALA A 162 -0.23 9.78 -13.09
CA ALA A 162 -0.68 11.13 -13.42
C ALA A 162 -1.57 11.73 -12.33
N LEU A 163 -2.51 10.93 -11.80
CA LEU A 163 -3.35 11.34 -10.67
C LEU A 163 -2.52 11.56 -9.40
N THR A 164 -1.56 10.68 -9.11
CA THR A 164 -0.64 10.83 -7.96
C THR A 164 0.11 12.15 -8.05
N TYR A 165 0.66 12.50 -9.22
CA TYR A 165 1.33 13.78 -9.42
C TYR A 165 0.40 14.98 -9.14
N GLY A 166 -0.84 14.93 -9.65
CA GLY A 166 -1.85 15.95 -9.36
C GLY A 166 -2.18 16.07 -7.87
N LEU A 167 -2.33 14.94 -7.17
CA LEU A 167 -2.57 14.90 -5.73
C LEU A 167 -1.38 15.42 -4.93
N VAL A 168 -0.15 15.11 -5.34
CA VAL A 168 1.08 15.64 -4.70
C VAL A 168 1.12 17.16 -4.84
N LEU A 169 0.86 17.70 -6.03
CA LEU A 169 0.82 19.14 -6.23
C LEU A 169 -0.28 19.79 -5.37
N LEU A 170 -1.46 19.16 -5.30
CA LEU A 170 -2.58 19.65 -4.51
C LEU A 170 -2.28 19.61 -3.00
N VAL A 171 -1.75 18.51 -2.47
CA VAL A 171 -1.58 18.31 -1.02
C VAL A 171 -0.26 18.89 -0.54
N VAL A 172 0.86 18.42 -1.10
CA VAL A 172 2.20 18.86 -0.70
C VAL A 172 2.45 20.30 -1.16
N GLY A 173 2.06 20.65 -2.39
CA GLY A 173 2.23 22.01 -2.91
C GLY A 173 1.40 23.04 -2.16
N PHE A 174 0.13 22.74 -1.84
CA PHE A 174 -0.70 23.61 -1.03
C PHE A 174 -0.19 23.74 0.41
N TRP A 175 0.22 22.64 1.04
CA TRP A 175 0.80 22.68 2.37
C TRP A 175 2.10 23.51 2.39
N ALA A 176 2.99 23.30 1.42
CA ALA A 176 4.20 24.11 1.27
C ALA A 176 3.89 25.60 1.08
N MET A 177 2.87 25.95 0.31
CA MET A 177 2.41 27.32 0.14
C MET A 177 1.94 27.95 1.46
N LEU A 178 1.08 27.25 2.21
CA LEU A 178 0.61 27.72 3.51
C LEU A 178 1.76 27.87 4.52
N ALA A 179 2.71 26.92 4.52
CA ALA A 179 3.89 26.97 5.38
C ALA A 179 4.82 28.14 5.02
N HIS A 180 5.05 28.38 3.73
CA HIS A 180 5.83 29.53 3.25
C HIS A 180 5.23 30.86 3.69
N LEU A 181 3.89 30.96 3.69
CA LEU A 181 3.16 32.15 4.13
C LEU A 181 3.00 32.25 5.66
N GLY A 182 3.48 31.26 6.43
CA GLY A 182 3.44 31.26 7.89
C GLY A 182 2.09 30.90 8.51
N TYR A 183 1.15 30.34 7.74
CA TYR A 183 -0.17 29.91 8.26
C TYR A 183 -0.12 28.57 9.00
N VAL A 184 0.80 27.68 8.62
CA VAL A 184 0.98 26.35 9.22
C VAL A 184 2.46 26.03 9.37
N THR A 185 2.81 25.05 10.20
CA THR A 185 4.18 24.53 10.27
C THR A 185 4.54 23.80 8.97
N GLY A 186 5.81 23.91 8.56
CA GLY A 186 6.33 23.18 7.41
C GLY A 186 6.26 21.65 7.62
N PRO A 187 6.07 20.88 6.54
CA PRO A 187 6.07 19.42 6.62
C PRO A 187 7.44 18.92 7.07
N GLN A 188 7.46 17.96 8.00
CA GLN A 188 8.72 17.30 8.32
C GLN A 188 9.18 16.44 7.11
N PRO A 189 10.49 16.15 6.99
CA PRO A 189 10.99 15.30 5.91
C PRO A 189 10.31 13.93 5.83
N LEU A 190 9.97 13.34 6.98
CA LEU A 190 9.30 12.05 7.06
C LEU A 190 7.81 12.14 6.67
N ASP A 191 7.14 13.27 6.94
CA ASP A 191 5.78 13.53 6.46
C ASP A 191 5.72 13.52 4.94
N LEU A 192 6.73 14.10 4.27
CA LEU A 192 6.80 14.12 2.80
C LEU A 192 6.92 12.72 2.20
N LEU A 193 7.85 11.91 2.72
CA LEU A 193 8.03 10.53 2.29
C LEU A 193 6.73 9.74 2.47
N THR A 194 6.15 9.83 3.66
CA THR A 194 4.90 9.13 4.01
C THR A 194 3.74 9.57 3.11
N THR A 195 3.62 10.87 2.85
CA THR A 195 2.57 11.43 1.99
C THR A 195 2.68 10.87 0.57
N PHE A 196 3.88 10.75 -0.01
CA PHE A 196 4.03 10.17 -1.36
C PHE A 196 3.50 8.74 -1.44
N TYR A 197 3.78 7.92 -0.42
CA TYR A 197 3.28 6.55 -0.34
C TYR A 197 1.76 6.48 -0.15
N VAL A 198 1.18 7.35 0.67
CA VAL A 198 -0.28 7.38 0.85
C VAL A 198 -0.98 7.84 -0.43
N LEU A 199 -0.49 8.90 -1.08
CA LEU A 199 -1.14 9.46 -2.26
C LEU A 199 -1.12 8.52 -3.46
N VAL A 200 -0.04 7.73 -3.65
CA VAL A 200 -0.02 6.73 -4.72
C VAL A 200 -1.04 5.62 -4.48
N LEU A 201 -1.20 5.14 -3.23
CA LEU A 201 -2.24 4.15 -2.90
C LEU A 201 -3.64 4.70 -3.19
N VAL A 202 -3.93 5.93 -2.72
CA VAL A 202 -5.21 6.60 -2.98
C VAL A 202 -5.46 6.71 -4.48
N ALA A 203 -4.47 7.18 -5.25
CA ALA A 203 -4.60 7.30 -6.69
C ALA A 203 -4.86 5.95 -7.37
N SER A 204 -4.16 4.90 -6.96
CA SER A 204 -4.38 3.54 -7.47
C SER A 204 -5.83 3.07 -7.22
N PHE A 205 -6.35 3.21 -6.00
CA PHE A 205 -7.73 2.82 -5.69
C PHE A 205 -8.75 3.60 -6.52
N VAL A 206 -8.56 4.92 -6.67
CA VAL A 206 -9.45 5.78 -7.47
C VAL A 206 -9.46 5.34 -8.93
N VAL A 207 -8.29 5.11 -9.54
CA VAL A 207 -8.19 4.73 -10.96
C VAL A 207 -8.75 3.34 -11.22
N ILE A 208 -8.42 2.36 -10.38
CA ILE A 208 -8.95 0.98 -10.47
C ILE A 208 -10.49 1.02 -10.34
N GLY A 209 -11.01 1.80 -9.40
CA GLY A 209 -12.46 2.01 -9.22
C GLY A 209 -13.13 2.65 -10.44
N ARG A 210 -12.56 3.73 -10.99
CA ARG A 210 -13.08 4.42 -12.19
C ARG A 210 -13.13 3.54 -13.43
N ARG A 211 -12.21 2.57 -13.53
CA ARG A 211 -12.17 1.59 -14.62
C ARG A 211 -13.11 0.40 -14.40
N GLY A 212 -13.87 0.39 -13.32
CA GLY A 212 -14.83 -0.68 -13.01
C GLY A 212 -14.16 -2.00 -12.63
N MET A 213 -12.86 -2.01 -12.33
CA MET A 213 -12.13 -3.20 -11.90
C MET A 213 -12.48 -3.62 -10.46
N LEU A 214 -13.11 -2.71 -9.70
CA LEU A 214 -13.72 -3.01 -8.40
C LEU A 214 -15.20 -3.43 -8.53
N ALA A 215 -15.77 -3.35 -9.73
CA ALA A 215 -17.15 -3.73 -9.96
C ALA A 215 -17.26 -5.25 -10.02
N ILE A 216 -18.10 -5.80 -9.17
CA ILE A 216 -18.27 -7.24 -9.02
C ILE A 216 -19.30 -7.70 -10.04
N ARG A 217 -18.86 -8.51 -11.00
CA ARG A 217 -19.74 -9.22 -11.94
C ARG A 217 -20.21 -10.55 -11.34
#